data_AF-A0A641AQA7-F1
#
_entry.id   AF-A0A641AQA7-F1
#
_cell.length_a   1.000
_cell.length_b   1.000
_cell.length_c   1.000
_cell.angle_alpha   90.00
_cell.angle_beta   90.00
_cell.angle_gamma   90.00
#
_symmetry.space_group_name_H-M   'P 1'
#
loop_
_entity.id
_entity.type
_entity.pdbx_description
1 polymer ?
#
loop_
_entity_poly.entity_id
_entity_poly.type
_entity_poly.pdbx_seq_one_letter_code
_entity_poly.pdbx_strand_id
1 'polypeptide(L)'
;MRRRSTTSRITTATMALLCVAQLGHLVADGHTPYIAALLLTLLVLLVATTVKLHRDDCVESRMSAAVLALLSGGGVALTATIGLPGQSDNGLDLLGAATLVLSVTTLTTLALTARRQARETGPRSPYAL
;
A
#
# COMPACT_ATOMS: atom_id res chain seq x y z
N MET A 1 17.54 -18.64 -10.98
CA MET A 1 16.97 -17.29 -11.14
C MET A 1 15.48 -17.39 -11.47
N ARG A 2 14.58 -17.19 -10.50
CA ARG A 2 13.13 -17.13 -10.76
C ARG A 2 12.84 -15.83 -11.52
N ARG A 3 12.23 -15.91 -12.71
CA ARG A 3 11.74 -14.73 -13.45
C ARG A 3 10.71 -14.02 -12.57
N ARG A 4 11.08 -12.88 -11.95
CA ARG A 4 10.12 -11.99 -11.31
C ARG A 4 9.12 -11.53 -12.38
N SER A 5 7.83 -11.81 -12.19
CA SER A 5 6.81 -11.33 -13.11
C SER A 5 6.79 -9.80 -13.09
N THR A 6 6.45 -9.19 -14.23
CA THR A 6 6.32 -7.74 -14.37
C THR A 6 5.34 -7.14 -13.33
N THR A 7 4.34 -7.90 -12.92
CA THR A 7 3.40 -7.55 -11.84
C THR A 7 4.07 -7.34 -10.47
N SER A 8 5.02 -8.19 -10.10
CA SER A 8 5.77 -8.06 -8.84
C SER A 8 6.64 -6.80 -8.80
N ARG A 9 7.20 -6.41 -9.96
CA ARG A 9 7.96 -5.16 -10.07
C ARG A 9 7.07 -3.93 -9.89
N ILE A 10 5.88 -3.96 -10.51
CA ILE A 10 4.91 -2.87 -10.41
C ILE A 10 4.43 -2.70 -8.96
N THR A 11 4.09 -3.79 -8.27
CA THR A 11 3.67 -3.70 -6.85
C THR A 11 4.77 -3.17 -5.95
N THR A 12 6.03 -3.56 -6.16
CA THR A 12 7.14 -2.99 -5.39
C THR A 12 7.36 -1.50 -5.69
N ALA A 13 7.21 -1.08 -6.94
CA ALA A 13 7.37 0.32 -7.34
C ALA A 13 6.25 1.20 -6.77
N THR A 14 4.99 0.74 -6.81
CA THR A 14 3.86 1.49 -6.25
C THR A 14 3.94 1.59 -4.73
N MET A 15 4.39 0.53 -4.06
CA MET A 15 4.67 0.56 -2.62
C MET A 15 5.81 1.52 -2.25
N ALA A 16 6.89 1.54 -3.03
CA ALA A 16 7.98 2.49 -2.82
C ALA A 16 7.51 3.95 -3.00
N LEU A 17 6.68 4.23 -4.00
CA LEU A 17 6.06 5.54 -4.19
C LEU A 17 5.16 5.92 -3.02
N LEU A 18 4.43 4.96 -2.45
CA LEU A 18 3.61 5.16 -1.24
C LEU A 18 4.47 5.54 -0.03
N CYS A 19 5.64 4.92 0.15
CA CYS A 19 6.61 5.33 1.18
C CYS A 19 7.08 6.77 0.97
N VAL A 20 7.40 7.16 -0.26
CA VAL A 20 7.86 8.53 -0.57
C VAL A 20 6.76 9.54 -0.30
N ALA A 21 5.52 9.24 -0.67
CA ALA A 21 4.38 10.12 -0.41
C ALA A 21 4.12 10.29 1.10
N GLN A 22 4.21 9.21 1.88
CA GLN A 22 4.11 9.23 3.34
C GLN A 22 5.24 10.03 4.00
N LEU A 23 6.46 9.90 3.48
CA LEU A 23 7.60 10.71 3.92
C LEU A 23 7.36 12.21 3.64
N GLY A 24 6.80 12.52 2.46
CA GLY A 24 6.42 13.88 2.09
C GLY A 24 5.42 14.49 3.07
N HIS A 25 4.36 13.74 3.43
CA HIS A 25 3.40 14.14 4.47
C HIS A 25 4.06 14.41 5.82
N LEU A 26 4.95 13.52 6.27
CA LEU A 26 5.65 13.67 7.55
C LEU A 26 6.53 14.93 7.61
N VAL A 27 7.12 15.33 6.49
CA VAL A 27 8.00 16.51 6.39
C VAL A 27 7.20 17.79 6.15
N ALA A 28 6.09 17.71 5.43
CA ALA A 28 5.32 18.87 4.98
C ALA A 28 4.44 19.47 6.08
N ASP A 29 3.70 18.65 6.86
CA ASP A 29 2.87 19.20 7.92
C ASP A 29 3.59 19.18 9.27
N GLY A 30 3.49 20.30 9.99
CA GLY A 30 3.86 20.41 11.40
C GLY A 30 2.87 19.63 12.27
N HIS A 31 2.92 18.31 12.20
CA HIS A 31 2.04 17.41 12.92
C HIS A 31 2.21 17.53 14.43
N THR A 32 1.13 17.32 15.19
CA THR A 32 1.26 17.09 16.63
C THR A 32 2.14 15.86 16.89
N PRO A 33 2.95 15.83 17.96
CA PRO A 33 3.95 14.79 18.17
C PRO A 33 3.36 13.37 18.22
N TYR A 34 2.10 13.23 18.65
CA TYR A 34 1.38 11.97 18.65
C TYR A 34 1.08 11.45 17.23
N ILE A 35 0.60 12.34 16.34
CA ILE A 35 0.29 11.96 14.95
C ILE A 35 1.58 11.67 14.19
N ALA A 36 2.63 12.46 14.43
CA ALA A 36 3.96 12.23 13.85
C ALA A 36 4.52 10.86 14.24
N ALA A 37 4.40 10.46 15.52
CA ALA A 37 4.82 9.13 15.97
C ALA A 37 4.04 8.01 15.27
N LEU A 38 2.71 8.16 15.12
CA LEU A 38 1.87 7.18 14.46
C LEU A 38 2.23 7.04 12.97
N LEU A 39 2.39 8.16 12.26
CA LEU A 39 2.86 8.17 10.86
C LEU A 39 4.24 7.55 10.72
N LEU A 40 5.17 7.81 11.64
CA LEU A 40 6.50 7.22 11.62
C LEU A 40 6.45 5.71 11.79
N THR A 41 5.64 5.19 12.72
CA THR A 41 5.45 3.73 12.87
C THR A 41 4.89 3.11 11.60
N LEU A 42 3.92 3.77 10.96
CA LEU A 42 3.31 3.31 9.73
C LEU A 42 4.30 3.32 8.57
N LEU A 43 5.13 4.36 8.46
CA LEU A 43 6.22 4.46 7.50
C LEU A 43 7.23 3.31 7.67
N VAL A 44 7.65 3.01 8.90
CA VAL A 44 8.58 1.92 9.19
C VAL A 44 7.98 0.57 8.79
N LEU A 45 6.70 0.34 9.11
CA LEU A 45 5.95 -0.85 8.68
C LEU A 45 5.86 -0.95 7.15
N LEU A 46 5.60 0.16 6.47
CA LEU A 46 5.57 0.22 5.01
C LEU A 46 6.93 -0.15 4.42
N VAL A 47 8.02 0.46 4.90
CA VAL A 47 9.38 0.13 4.44
C VAL A 47 9.70 -1.34 4.69
N ALA A 48 9.44 -1.86 5.89
CA ALA A 48 9.69 -3.27 6.23
C ALA A 48 8.91 -4.22 5.30
N THR A 49 7.64 -3.94 5.04
CA THR A 49 6.81 -4.75 4.13
C THR A 49 7.23 -4.62 2.68
N THR A 50 7.68 -3.44 2.20
CA THR A 50 8.22 -3.29 0.85
C THR A 50 9.48 -4.12 0.64
N VAL A 51 10.38 -4.14 1.62
CA VAL A 51 11.63 -4.90 1.58
C VAL A 51 11.32 -6.40 1.63
N LYS A 52 10.40 -6.83 2.50
CA LYS A 52 9.96 -8.22 2.59
C LYS A 52 9.27 -8.68 1.31
N LEU A 53 8.43 -7.84 0.71
CA LEU A 53 7.75 -8.12 -0.56
C LEU A 53 8.75 -8.26 -1.69
N HIS A 54 9.77 -7.41 -1.71
CA HIS A 54 10.84 -7.49 -2.69
C HIS A 54 11.68 -8.77 -2.53
N ARG A 55 12.01 -9.18 -1.30
CA ARG A 55 12.85 -10.36 -1.06
C ARG A 55 12.12 -11.68 -1.27
N ASP A 56 10.97 -11.86 -0.64
CA ASP A 56 10.36 -13.18 -0.50
C ASP A 56 9.13 -13.39 -1.39
N ASP A 57 8.48 -12.32 -1.85
CA ASP A 57 7.26 -12.33 -2.68
C ASP A 57 6.19 -13.35 -2.19
N CYS A 58 6.10 -13.51 -0.87
CA CYS A 58 5.18 -14.43 -0.19
C CYS A 58 3.77 -13.86 -0.06
N VAL A 59 2.77 -14.74 0.05
CA VAL A 59 1.34 -14.38 0.26
C VAL A 59 1.17 -13.51 1.52
N GLU A 60 1.88 -13.83 2.59
CA GLU A 60 1.86 -13.08 3.85
C GLU A 60 2.35 -11.62 3.67
N SER A 61 3.39 -11.43 2.85
CA SER A 61 3.90 -10.09 2.52
C SER A 61 2.94 -9.30 1.64
N ARG A 62 2.14 -9.99 0.80
CA ARG A 62 1.11 -9.37 -0.02
C ARG A 62 -0.11 -8.98 0.80
N MET A 63 -0.49 -9.79 1.79
CA MET A 63 -1.59 -9.49 2.69
C MET A 63 -1.27 -8.28 3.58
N SER A 64 -0.06 -8.23 4.16
CA SER A 64 0.40 -7.04 4.90
C SER A 64 0.46 -5.79 4.03
N ALA A 65 0.93 -5.91 2.78
CA ALA A 65 0.90 -4.82 1.82
C ALA A 65 -0.51 -4.31 1.52
N ALA A 66 -1.49 -5.21 1.34
CA ALA A 66 -2.88 -4.83 1.12
C ALA A 66 -3.49 -4.12 2.34
N VAL A 67 -3.21 -4.61 3.55
CA VAL A 67 -3.68 -4.00 4.80
C VAL A 67 -3.12 -2.59 4.95
N LEU A 68 -1.82 -2.39 4.71
CA LEU A 68 -1.18 -1.06 4.81
C LEU A 68 -1.69 -0.08 3.75
N ALA A 69 -1.95 -0.56 2.53
CA ALA A 69 -2.57 0.24 1.48
C ALA A 69 -3.99 0.67 1.87
N LEU A 70 -4.80 -0.25 2.40
CA LEU A 70 -6.14 0.07 2.92
C LEU A 70 -6.10 1.05 4.08
N LEU A 71 -5.16 0.88 5.01
CA LEU A 71 -5.04 1.79 6.15
C LEU A 71 -4.66 3.20 5.69
N SER A 72 -3.72 3.31 4.74
CA SER A 72 -3.28 4.59 4.19
C SER A 72 -4.38 5.28 3.37
N GLY A 73 -4.99 4.56 2.43
CA GLY A 73 -6.06 5.10 1.59
C GLY A 73 -7.34 5.39 2.38
N GLY A 74 -7.70 4.50 3.30
CA GLY A 74 -8.84 4.66 4.19
C GLY A 74 -8.66 5.84 5.14
N GLY A 75 -7.47 5.99 5.72
CA GLY A 75 -7.13 7.16 6.54
C GLY A 75 -7.32 8.47 5.78
N VAL A 76 -6.78 8.56 4.56
CA VAL A 76 -6.91 9.75 3.71
C VAL A 76 -8.35 10.02 3.26
N ALA A 77 -9.11 8.96 2.94
CA ALA A 77 -10.52 9.10 2.59
C ALA A 77 -11.37 9.56 3.79
N LEU A 78 -11.09 9.05 4.99
CA LEU A 78 -11.73 9.47 6.23
C LEU A 78 -11.40 10.93 6.54
N THR A 79 -10.14 11.34 6.43
CA THR A 79 -9.74 12.73 6.65
C THR A 79 -10.35 13.67 5.62
N ALA A 80 -10.49 13.23 4.36
CA ALA A 80 -11.13 14.03 3.31
C ALA A 80 -12.66 14.16 3.46
N THR A 81 -13.34 13.16 4.04
CA THR A 81 -14.81 13.13 4.14
C THR A 81 -15.34 13.65 5.46
N ILE A 82 -14.69 13.30 6.57
CA ILE A 82 -15.12 13.65 7.93
C ILE A 82 -14.35 14.89 8.43
N GLY A 83 -13.20 15.19 7.83
CA GLY A 83 -12.29 16.24 8.30
C GLY A 83 -11.46 15.79 9.50
N LEU A 84 -10.30 16.43 9.71
CA LEU A 84 -9.57 16.26 10.97
C LEU A 84 -10.22 17.08 12.09
N PRO A 85 -10.42 16.50 13.29
CA PRO A 85 -10.90 17.25 14.43
C PRO A 85 -9.89 18.34 14.78
N GLY A 86 -10.29 19.60 14.67
CA GLY A 86 -9.46 20.77 15.00
C GLY A 86 -8.79 21.47 13.82
N GLN A 87 -9.05 21.09 12.57
CA GLN A 87 -8.53 21.77 11.37
C GLN A 87 -9.66 22.36 10.52
N SER A 88 -9.54 23.65 10.17
CA SER A 88 -10.59 24.45 9.53
C SER A 88 -10.58 24.45 8.00
N ASP A 89 -9.51 23.99 7.36
CA ASP A 89 -9.40 23.87 5.90
C ASP A 89 -9.11 22.42 5.52
N ASN A 90 -10.09 21.71 4.97
CA ASN A 90 -9.95 20.31 4.56
C ASN A 90 -10.34 20.15 3.08
N GLY A 91 -9.49 20.68 2.20
CA GLY A 91 -9.44 20.23 0.81
C GLY A 91 -8.59 18.95 0.70
N LEU A 92 -8.89 18.10 -0.27
CA LEU A 92 -7.99 17.01 -0.66
C LEU A 92 -6.66 17.61 -1.13
N ASP A 93 -5.65 17.59 -0.27
CA ASP A 93 -4.31 18.03 -0.64
C ASP A 93 -3.74 17.13 -1.75
N LEU A 94 -2.84 17.68 -2.57
CA LEU A 94 -2.27 16.99 -3.73
C LEU A 94 -1.55 15.70 -3.33
N LEU A 95 -0.88 15.71 -2.17
CA LEU A 95 -0.27 14.53 -1.56
C LEU A 95 -1.32 13.52 -1.07
N GLY A 96 -2.43 14.00 -0.49
CA GLY A 96 -3.58 13.15 -0.13
C GLY A 96 -4.17 12.44 -1.35
N ALA A 97 -4.45 13.17 -2.43
CA ALA A 97 -4.93 12.59 -3.68
C ALA A 97 -3.95 11.55 -4.24
N ALA A 98 -2.64 11.85 -4.24
CA ALA A 98 -1.61 10.92 -4.70
C ALA A 98 -1.56 9.63 -3.86
N THR A 99 -1.62 9.72 -2.54
CA THR A 99 -1.66 8.54 -1.65
C THR A 99 -2.90 7.68 -1.89
N LEU A 100 -4.06 8.30 -2.15
CA LEU A 100 -5.30 7.59 -2.44
C LEU A 100 -5.17 6.83 -3.78
N VAL A 101 -4.68 7.48 -4.83
CA VAL A 101 -4.42 6.82 -6.13
C VAL A 101 -3.39 5.69 -5.98
N LEU A 102 -2.32 5.87 -5.21
CA LEU A 102 -1.32 4.85 -4.95
C LEU A 102 -1.87 3.66 -4.15
N SER A 103 -2.77 3.91 -3.18
CA SER A 103 -3.43 2.84 -2.42
C SER A 103 -4.38 2.02 -3.29
N VAL A 104 -5.15 2.66 -4.17
CA VAL A 104 -6.05 1.97 -5.11
C VAL A 104 -5.25 1.18 -6.15
N THR A 105 -4.16 1.75 -6.67
CA THR A 105 -3.30 1.06 -7.65
C THR A 105 -2.56 -0.13 -7.03
N THR A 106 -2.06 -0.03 -5.79
CA THR A 106 -1.49 -1.18 -5.06
C THR A 106 -2.52 -2.29 -4.82
N LEU A 107 -3.74 -1.95 -4.40
CA LEU A 107 -4.80 -2.94 -4.19
C LEU A 107 -5.26 -3.61 -5.48
N THR A 108 -5.46 -2.84 -6.55
CA THR A 108 -5.86 -3.39 -7.86
C THR A 108 -4.77 -4.28 -8.45
N THR A 109 -3.50 -3.90 -8.36
CA THR A 109 -2.38 -4.75 -8.82
C THR A 109 -2.24 -6.03 -8.00
N LEU A 110 -2.41 -5.97 -6.68
CA LEU A 110 -2.46 -7.17 -5.83
C LEU A 110 -3.64 -8.08 -6.17
N ALA A 111 -4.84 -7.52 -6.37
CA ALA A 111 -6.04 -8.28 -6.74
C ALA A 111 -5.90 -8.95 -8.12
N LEU A 112 -5.32 -8.26 -9.10
CA LEU A 112 -5.03 -8.83 -10.42
C LEU A 112 -4.03 -9.98 -10.33
N THR A 113 -3.02 -9.85 -9.46
CA THR A 113 -2.01 -10.89 -9.24
C THR A 113 -2.63 -12.12 -8.58
N ALA A 114 -3.47 -11.93 -7.56
CA ALA A 114 -4.20 -13.00 -6.90
C ALA A 114 -5.15 -13.74 -7.87
N ARG A 115 -5.89 -13.00 -8.71
CA ARG A 115 -6.79 -13.58 -9.73
C ARG A 115 -6.04 -14.39 -10.79
N ARG A 116 -4.86 -13.92 -11.23
CA ARG A 116 -4.02 -14.68 -12.18
C ARG A 116 -3.54 -16.00 -11.56
N GLN A 117 -3.04 -15.96 -10.33
CA GLN A 117 -2.63 -17.18 -9.63
C GLN A 117 -3.79 -18.16 -9.44
N ALA A 118 -4.97 -17.69 -9.02
CA ALA A 118 -6.14 -18.55 -8.85
C ALA A 118 -6.57 -19.24 -10.16
N ARG A 119 -6.39 -18.57 -11.31
CA ARG A 119 -6.65 -19.17 -12.64
C ARG A 119 -5.60 -20.21 -13.03
N GLU A 120 -4.33 -19.99 -12.69
CA GLU A 120 -3.24 -20.94 -12.98
C GLU A 120 -3.29 -22.18 -12.09
N THR A 121 -3.73 -22.06 -10.83
CA THR A 121 -4.00 -23.18 -9.92
C THR A 121 -5.40 -23.80 -10.11
N GLY A 122 -6.00 -23.68 -11.30
CA GLY A 122 -7.25 -24.37 -11.63
C GLY A 122 -7.21 -25.84 -11.22
N PRO A 123 -8.36 -26.46 -10.86
CA PRO A 123 -8.41 -27.75 -10.20
C PRO A 123 -7.57 -28.76 -10.96
N ARG A 124 -6.41 -29.11 -10.37
CA ARG A 124 -5.53 -30.14 -10.90
C ARG A 124 -6.38 -31.40 -10.92
N SER A 125 -6.75 -31.86 -12.11
CA SER A 125 -7.56 -33.06 -12.19
C SER A 125 -6.79 -34.18 -11.48
N PRO A 126 -7.45 -34.98 -10.62
CA PRO A 126 -6.78 -36.07 -9.89
C PRO A 126 -6.21 -37.17 -10.81
N TYR A 127 -6.32 -37.01 -12.12
CA TYR A 127 -5.87 -37.95 -13.15
C TYR A 127 -4.72 -37.41 -14.02
N ALA A 128 -4.20 -36.21 -13.75
CA ALA A 128 -3.02 -35.70 -14.45
C ALA A 128 -1.74 -36.21 -13.76
N LEU A 129 -1.28 -37.40 -14.18
CA LEU A 129 0.05 -37.97 -13.91
C LEU A 129 1.07 -37.46 -14.93
#